data_AF-A0A2E1X7W3-F1
#
_entry.id   AF-A0A2E1X7W3-F1
#
_cell.length_a   1.000
_cell.length_b   1.000
_cell.length_c   1.000
_cell.angle_alpha   90.00
_cell.angle_beta   90.00
_cell.angle_gamma   90.00
#
_symmetry.space_group_name_H-M   'P 1'
#
loop_
_entity.id
_entity.type
_entity.pdbx_description
1 polymer ?
#
loop_
_entity_poly.entity_id
_entity_poly.type
_entity_poly.pdbx_seq_one_letter_code
_entity_poly.pdbx_strand_id
1 'polypeptide(L)'
;MEVRSSMWPICSALLMVAVSCSGPVVSDDPTPRLRQGGHQSEADGRKQLAGYAATFDNADEWKQRAANIRKQILRGAGLDPLPARPVIEPIIHDRRLYDGYSVESIAIETVPGFFLTGSIYRPTEGDGPFPGILSPHGHSRGVDGGRKRNQNQIRSAVLARMGAVVIGYDMVGFGDSLLAGWKHEHPKLMPLQTFNSIRMLDYLVSRADVDADQIAITGSSGGGTQSFLLTAIDQRVKVSVPVVMVSAHFFGGCDCESGHPIHVSDHHDTNNAEIAALAAPRPMMLISCGDDWTKNTDKVEFPYAQRIYRLLGVEENVENLHLAAEKHDYGASKRQGAYGFIAKHLGIDTEGHKNSDGSFDESFVTLESWQRMRVFDEKRPWPAQAMTPNSDFTFPGAKSGSN
;
A
#
# COMPACT_ATOMS: atom_id res chain seq x y z
N MET A 1 -20.35 -10.52 75.91
CA MET A 1 -21.24 -9.39 75.63
C MET A 1 -20.38 -8.15 75.58
N GLU A 2 -20.12 -7.63 74.38
CA GLU A 2 -19.90 -6.18 74.17
C GLU A 2 -19.78 -5.92 72.67
N VAL A 3 -20.57 -4.94 72.24
CA VAL A 3 -20.76 -4.48 70.87
C VAL A 3 -19.55 -3.66 70.46
N ARG A 4 -18.97 -3.89 69.28
CA ARG A 4 -18.06 -2.93 68.65
C ARG A 4 -18.57 -2.50 67.28
N SER A 5 -18.70 -1.19 67.19
CA SER A 5 -19.24 -0.36 66.13
C SER A 5 -18.42 -0.43 64.84
N SER A 6 -19.14 -0.49 63.71
CA SER A 6 -18.65 -0.26 62.36
C SER A 6 -18.37 1.22 62.10
N MET A 7 -17.16 1.56 61.65
CA MET A 7 -16.85 2.81 60.95
C MET A 7 -16.12 2.46 59.64
N TRP A 8 -16.75 2.77 58.51
CA TRP A 8 -16.10 2.80 57.19
C TRP A 8 -15.40 4.15 56.98
N PRO A 9 -14.21 4.20 56.37
CA PRO A 9 -13.63 5.45 55.91
C PRO A 9 -14.28 5.87 54.57
N ILE A 10 -14.69 7.13 54.50
CA ILE A 10 -15.13 7.80 53.29
C ILE A 10 -13.89 8.13 52.45
N CYS A 11 -13.66 7.42 51.35
CA CYS A 11 -12.71 7.84 50.33
C CYS A 11 -13.37 8.88 49.43
N SER A 12 -12.96 10.14 49.56
CA SER A 12 -13.32 11.21 48.63
C SER A 12 -12.68 10.94 47.26
N ALA A 13 -13.50 10.57 46.27
CA ALA A 13 -13.08 10.50 44.88
C ALA A 13 -12.98 11.92 44.31
N LEU A 14 -11.76 12.39 44.04
CA LEU A 14 -11.54 13.55 43.18
C LEU A 14 -11.90 13.15 41.74
N LEU A 15 -13.05 13.62 41.25
CA LEU A 15 -13.38 13.63 39.84
C LEU A 15 -12.44 14.60 39.12
N MET A 16 -11.34 14.10 38.56
CA MET A 16 -10.61 14.85 37.53
C MET A 16 -11.41 14.74 36.24
N VAL A 17 -12.16 15.79 35.92
CA VAL A 17 -12.74 16.01 34.59
C VAL A 17 -11.58 16.27 33.64
N ALA A 18 -11.10 15.22 32.96
CA ALA A 18 -10.21 15.38 31.83
C ALA A 18 -11.03 15.94 30.67
N VAL A 19 -10.93 17.25 30.45
CA VAL A 19 -11.43 17.88 29.23
C VAL A 19 -10.54 17.41 28.09
N SER A 20 -11.01 16.41 27.31
CA SER A 20 -10.35 16.04 26.06
C SER A 20 -10.65 17.10 25.01
N CYS A 21 -9.75 18.07 24.87
CA CYS A 21 -9.75 18.95 23.71
C CYS A 21 -9.26 18.15 22.49
N SER A 22 -10.16 17.42 21.84
CA SER A 22 -9.95 16.94 20.47
C SER A 22 -10.19 18.12 19.52
N GLY A 23 -9.19 19.00 19.41
CA GLY A 23 -9.13 19.99 18.34
C GLY A 23 -8.79 19.34 17.00
N PRO A 24 -9.13 19.98 15.87
CA PRO A 24 -8.72 19.48 14.56
C PRO A 24 -7.19 19.42 14.48
N VAL A 25 -6.66 18.36 13.88
CA VAL A 25 -5.25 18.31 13.47
C VAL A 25 -5.09 19.36 12.37
N VAL A 26 -4.57 20.52 12.74
CA VAL A 26 -4.25 21.60 11.82
C VAL A 26 -2.91 21.27 11.17
N SER A 27 -2.86 21.28 9.84
CA SER A 27 -1.60 21.34 9.10
C SER A 27 -0.79 22.53 9.62
N ASP A 28 0.44 22.31 10.11
CA ASP A 28 1.35 23.38 10.54
C ASP A 28 1.67 24.37 9.38
N ASP A 29 1.37 23.99 8.13
CA ASP A 29 1.48 24.85 6.95
C ASP A 29 0.12 25.53 6.64
N PRO A 30 0.00 26.87 6.79
CA PRO A 30 -1.24 27.61 6.52
C PRO A 30 -1.60 27.65 5.03
N THR A 31 -0.68 27.26 4.13
CA THR A 31 -0.95 27.12 2.68
C THR A 31 -0.33 25.81 2.18
N PRO A 32 -1.09 24.70 2.16
CA PRO A 32 -0.54 23.40 1.79
C PRO A 32 0.22 23.44 0.47
N ARG A 33 1.53 23.19 0.51
CA ARG A 33 2.38 23.12 -0.67
C ARG A 33 2.28 21.73 -1.31
N LEU A 34 1.42 21.60 -2.31
CA LEU A 34 1.27 20.35 -3.05
C LEU A 34 2.30 20.25 -4.19
N ARG A 35 2.83 19.03 -4.38
CA ARG A 35 3.59 18.66 -5.58
C ARG A 35 2.80 17.61 -6.34
N GLN A 36 2.21 18.01 -7.48
CA GLN A 36 1.32 17.15 -8.27
C GLN A 36 1.79 17.02 -9.71
N GLY A 37 1.53 15.87 -10.32
CA GLY A 37 1.89 15.59 -11.71
C GLY A 37 3.39 15.80 -11.96
N GLY A 38 3.73 16.28 -13.15
CA GLY A 38 5.10 16.68 -13.51
C GLY A 38 5.48 18.02 -12.88
N HIS A 39 5.52 18.07 -11.55
CA HIS A 39 5.70 19.30 -10.76
C HIS A 39 7.01 20.04 -11.06
N GLN A 40 8.05 19.31 -11.47
CA GLN A 40 9.36 19.87 -11.78
C GLN A 40 9.99 19.18 -13.00
N SER A 41 11.04 19.78 -13.55
CA SER A 41 11.77 19.19 -14.68
C SER A 41 12.57 17.96 -14.24
N GLU A 42 12.94 17.10 -15.20
CA GLU A 42 13.84 15.96 -14.95
C GLU A 42 15.21 16.43 -14.41
N ALA A 43 15.71 17.57 -14.88
CA ALA A 43 16.96 18.16 -14.42
C ALA A 43 16.85 18.64 -12.96
N ASP A 44 15.73 19.26 -12.60
CA ASP A 44 15.47 19.70 -11.22
C ASP A 44 15.29 18.51 -10.28
N GLY A 45 14.58 17.45 -10.72
CA GLY A 45 14.47 16.21 -9.97
C GLY A 45 15.82 15.55 -9.68
N ARG A 46 16.71 15.49 -10.68
CA ARG A 46 18.08 15.01 -10.50
C ARG A 46 18.86 15.89 -9.52
N LYS A 47 18.77 17.22 -9.67
CA LYS A 47 19.45 18.18 -8.78
C LYS A 47 18.96 18.07 -7.35
N GLN A 48 17.65 17.89 -7.17
CA GLN A 48 17.02 17.72 -5.87
C GLN A 48 17.52 16.44 -5.17
N LEU A 49 17.56 15.30 -5.86
CA LEU A 49 18.13 14.07 -5.31
C LEU A 49 19.62 14.21 -4.94
N ALA A 50 20.41 14.90 -5.76
CA ALA A 50 21.81 15.21 -5.42
C ALA A 50 21.92 16.08 -4.16
N GLY A 51 21.03 17.07 -4.02
CA GLY A 51 20.92 17.90 -2.82
C GLY A 51 20.59 17.08 -1.57
N TYR A 52 19.61 16.16 -1.67
CA TYR A 52 19.27 15.26 -0.56
C TYR A 52 20.42 14.34 -0.17
N ALA A 53 21.09 13.74 -1.16
CA ALA A 53 22.22 12.85 -0.92
C ALA A 53 23.39 13.55 -0.19
N ALA A 54 23.54 14.87 -0.33
CA ALA A 54 24.54 15.65 0.38
C ALA A 54 24.17 15.98 1.84
N THR A 55 22.96 15.61 2.30
CA THR A 55 22.51 15.85 3.69
C THR A 55 22.79 14.67 4.64
N PHE A 56 23.33 13.57 4.12
CA PHE A 56 23.68 12.39 4.91
C PHE A 56 24.81 11.58 4.24
N ASP A 57 25.79 11.18 5.03
CA ASP A 57 26.98 10.43 4.59
C ASP A 57 27.16 9.08 5.29
N ASN A 58 26.31 8.76 6.27
CA ASN A 58 26.34 7.49 6.98
C ASN A 58 24.94 6.91 7.27
N ALA A 59 24.91 5.66 7.74
CA ALA A 59 23.69 4.93 8.03
C ALA A 59 22.80 5.62 9.08
N ASP A 60 23.39 6.26 10.08
CA ASP A 60 22.62 6.87 11.18
C ASP A 60 21.98 8.19 10.77
N GLU A 61 22.68 9.02 9.99
CA GLU A 61 22.12 10.21 9.37
C GLU A 61 20.98 9.87 8.39
N TRP A 62 21.14 8.80 7.59
CA TRP A 62 20.05 8.30 6.76
C TRP A 62 18.85 7.86 7.62
N LYS A 63 19.06 7.09 8.69
CA LYS A 63 17.96 6.66 9.59
C LYS A 63 17.22 7.86 10.19
N GLN A 64 17.92 8.92 10.58
CA GLN A 64 17.31 10.14 11.10
C GLN A 64 16.46 10.85 10.04
N ARG A 65 17.01 11.02 8.83
CA ARG A 65 16.27 11.61 7.69
C ARG A 65 15.05 10.78 7.33
N ALA A 66 15.21 9.45 7.25
CA ALA A 66 14.14 8.52 6.94
C ALA A 66 13.03 8.54 8.00
N ALA A 67 13.37 8.64 9.29
CA ALA A 67 12.41 8.77 10.37
C ALA A 67 11.61 10.09 10.26
N ASN A 68 12.27 11.20 9.94
CA ASN A 68 11.57 12.47 9.70
C ASN A 68 10.61 12.37 8.51
N ILE A 69 11.05 11.84 7.36
CA ILE A 69 10.18 11.74 6.18
C ILE A 69 8.95 10.87 6.48
N ARG A 70 9.10 9.71 7.16
CA ARG A 70 7.96 8.87 7.53
C ARG A 70 6.94 9.61 8.39
N LYS A 71 7.42 10.34 9.39
CA LYS A 71 6.56 11.17 10.26
C LYS A 71 5.82 12.23 9.45
N GLN A 72 6.51 12.91 8.53
CA GLN A 72 5.90 13.97 7.72
C GLN A 72 4.97 13.44 6.62
N ILE A 73 5.14 12.22 6.12
CA ILE A 73 4.15 11.55 5.24
C ILE A 73 2.83 11.39 6.00
N LEU A 74 2.86 10.86 7.22
CA LEU A 74 1.65 10.67 8.03
C LEU A 74 0.99 12.01 8.38
N ARG A 75 1.78 13.02 8.78
CA ARG A 75 1.27 14.37 9.04
C ARG A 75 0.67 15.03 7.82
N GLY A 76 1.39 15.03 6.71
CA GLY A 76 0.93 15.62 5.45
C GLY A 76 -0.34 14.96 4.94
N ALA A 77 -0.51 13.65 5.16
CA ALA A 77 -1.74 12.93 4.85
C ALA A 77 -2.88 13.19 5.86
N GLY A 78 -2.64 13.86 6.99
CA GLY A 78 -3.65 13.98 8.06
C GLY A 78 -3.92 12.66 8.78
N LEU A 79 -2.93 11.77 8.81
CA LEU A 79 -2.92 10.47 9.48
C LEU A 79 -1.97 10.45 10.71
N ASP A 80 -1.61 11.63 11.25
CA ASP A 80 -0.87 11.77 12.51
C ASP A 80 -1.78 12.49 13.54
N PRO A 81 -2.13 11.87 14.68
CA PRO A 81 -1.81 10.50 15.07
C PRO A 81 -2.48 9.47 14.14
N LEU A 82 -1.88 8.29 14.02
CA LEU A 82 -2.42 7.21 13.20
C LEU A 82 -3.84 6.84 13.67
N PRO A 83 -4.84 6.78 12.77
CA PRO A 83 -6.19 6.41 13.16
C PRO A 83 -6.25 5.04 13.83
N ALA A 84 -7.27 4.83 14.68
CA ALA A 84 -7.48 3.52 15.27
C ALA A 84 -7.71 2.44 14.21
N ARG A 85 -7.17 1.26 14.50
CA ARG A 85 -7.22 0.07 13.65
C ARG A 85 -8.07 -0.98 14.36
N PRO A 86 -9.43 -0.84 14.36
CA PRO A 86 -10.30 -1.77 15.06
C PRO A 86 -10.16 -3.21 14.52
N VAL A 87 -10.69 -4.18 15.23
CA VAL A 87 -10.77 -5.57 14.74
C VAL A 87 -11.52 -5.58 13.40
N ILE A 88 -11.00 -6.35 12.45
CA ILE A 88 -11.59 -6.47 11.11
C ILE A 88 -12.51 -7.68 11.12
N GLU A 89 -13.79 -7.44 10.84
CA GLU A 89 -14.78 -8.47 10.55
C GLU A 89 -14.98 -8.52 9.04
N PRO A 90 -14.25 -9.38 8.30
CA PRO A 90 -14.30 -9.39 6.84
C PRO A 90 -15.59 -10.06 6.35
N ILE A 91 -16.16 -9.52 5.28
CA ILE A 91 -17.21 -10.20 4.50
C ILE A 91 -16.51 -10.99 3.40
N ILE A 92 -16.54 -12.32 3.47
CA ILE A 92 -15.87 -13.21 2.51
C ILE A 92 -16.88 -14.19 1.95
N HIS A 93 -16.90 -14.35 0.62
CA HIS A 93 -17.75 -15.33 -0.05
C HIS A 93 -17.20 -15.73 -1.42
N ASP A 94 -17.91 -16.65 -2.07
CA ASP A 94 -17.60 -17.18 -3.40
C ASP A 94 -16.19 -17.73 -3.51
N ARG A 95 -15.87 -18.76 -2.72
CA ARG A 95 -14.62 -19.49 -2.95
C ARG A 95 -14.69 -20.23 -4.29
N ARG A 96 -13.88 -19.79 -5.26
CA ARG A 96 -13.85 -20.27 -6.64
C ARG A 96 -12.51 -20.97 -6.89
N LEU A 97 -12.54 -22.23 -7.31
CA LEU A 97 -11.34 -23.06 -7.52
C LEU A 97 -10.89 -23.02 -8.99
N TYR A 98 -9.58 -22.97 -9.19
CA TYR A 98 -8.89 -22.98 -10.49
C TYR A 98 -7.67 -23.90 -10.42
N ASP A 99 -6.86 -23.93 -11.49
CA ASP A 99 -5.62 -24.73 -11.55
C ASP A 99 -4.56 -24.17 -10.57
N GLY A 100 -4.45 -24.81 -9.40
CA GLY A 100 -3.44 -24.51 -8.38
C GLY A 100 -3.72 -23.28 -7.50
N TYR A 101 -4.83 -22.57 -7.72
CA TYR A 101 -5.24 -21.43 -6.89
C TYR A 101 -6.76 -21.34 -6.73
N SER A 102 -7.16 -20.57 -5.73
CA SER A 102 -8.56 -20.21 -5.49
C SER A 102 -8.71 -18.69 -5.41
N VAL A 103 -9.92 -18.19 -5.69
CA VAL A 103 -10.27 -16.78 -5.55
C VAL A 103 -11.50 -16.64 -4.66
N GLU A 104 -11.43 -15.75 -3.69
CA GLU A 104 -12.55 -15.34 -2.83
C GLU A 104 -12.80 -13.84 -2.97
N SER A 105 -14.06 -13.43 -2.87
CA SER A 105 -14.43 -12.01 -2.80
C SER A 105 -14.31 -11.55 -1.35
N ILE A 106 -13.79 -10.33 -1.11
CA ILE A 106 -13.65 -9.77 0.24
C ILE A 106 -14.13 -8.32 0.30
N ALA A 107 -14.82 -7.95 1.38
CA ALA A 107 -14.94 -6.57 1.85
C ALA A 107 -14.48 -6.42 3.31
N ILE A 108 -13.83 -5.31 3.61
CA ILE A 108 -13.52 -4.90 4.99
C ILE A 108 -13.99 -3.47 5.24
N GLU A 109 -14.54 -3.18 6.40
CA GLU A 109 -14.86 -1.81 6.82
C GLU A 109 -13.58 -1.11 7.29
N THR A 110 -13.18 -0.03 6.60
CA THR A 110 -11.92 0.67 6.92
C THR A 110 -12.19 1.93 7.73
N VAL A 111 -13.16 2.74 7.31
CA VAL A 111 -13.74 3.84 8.09
C VAL A 111 -15.23 3.55 8.29
N PRO A 112 -15.88 4.05 9.37
CA PRO A 112 -17.28 3.70 9.66
C PRO A 112 -18.20 3.96 8.46
N GLY A 113 -18.79 2.91 7.91
CA GLY A 113 -19.66 2.89 6.74
C GLY A 113 -18.97 2.75 5.38
N PHE A 114 -17.64 2.83 5.28
CA PHE A 114 -16.92 2.61 4.02
C PHE A 114 -16.34 1.19 3.98
N PHE A 115 -16.71 0.44 2.95
CA PHE A 115 -16.21 -0.91 2.72
C PHE A 115 -15.22 -0.95 1.56
N LEU A 116 -13.99 -1.32 1.88
CA LEU A 116 -12.94 -1.62 0.90
C LEU A 116 -13.16 -3.03 0.33
N THR A 117 -13.39 -3.11 -0.97
CA THR A 117 -13.65 -4.37 -1.68
C THR A 117 -12.42 -4.91 -2.38
N GLY A 118 -12.33 -6.23 -2.54
CA GLY A 118 -11.16 -6.89 -3.10
C GLY A 118 -11.38 -8.35 -3.50
N SER A 119 -10.28 -9.01 -3.84
CA SER A 119 -10.19 -10.44 -4.08
C SER A 119 -8.97 -11.03 -3.38
N ILE A 120 -9.17 -12.18 -2.73
CA ILE A 120 -8.12 -12.99 -2.13
C ILE A 120 -7.81 -14.12 -3.12
N TYR A 121 -6.57 -14.19 -3.60
CA TYR A 121 -6.05 -15.31 -4.35
C TYR A 121 -5.22 -16.15 -3.39
N ARG A 122 -5.50 -17.46 -3.32
CA ARG A 122 -4.88 -18.36 -2.34
C ARG A 122 -4.42 -19.66 -3.02
N PRO A 123 -3.25 -20.22 -2.65
CA PRO A 123 -2.86 -21.56 -3.08
C PRO A 123 -3.92 -22.61 -2.72
N THR A 124 -4.13 -23.59 -3.60
CA THR A 124 -4.99 -24.76 -3.29
C THR A 124 -4.24 -25.90 -2.64
N GLU A 125 -2.91 -25.86 -2.69
CA GLU A 125 -2.00 -26.87 -2.14
C GLU A 125 -1.04 -26.23 -1.12
N GLY A 126 -0.42 -27.07 -0.29
CA GLY A 126 0.43 -26.65 0.82
C GLY A 126 -0.33 -26.37 2.12
N ASP A 127 0.38 -26.49 3.24
CA ASP A 127 -0.19 -26.37 4.59
C ASP A 127 -0.04 -24.95 5.18
N GLY A 128 0.78 -24.10 4.56
CA GLY A 128 1.11 -22.76 5.06
C GLY A 128 1.95 -22.80 6.36
N PRO A 129 2.09 -21.65 7.05
CA PRO A 129 1.63 -20.33 6.63
C PRO A 129 2.34 -19.89 5.33
N PHE A 130 1.62 -19.18 4.48
CA PHE A 130 2.12 -18.75 3.16
C PHE A 130 2.64 -17.31 3.22
N PRO A 131 3.61 -16.92 2.38
CA PRO A 131 3.91 -15.51 2.18
C PRO A 131 2.66 -14.72 1.77
N GLY A 132 2.54 -13.49 2.27
CA GLY A 132 1.41 -12.60 1.98
C GLY A 132 1.80 -11.50 1.01
N ILE A 133 0.93 -11.17 0.04
CA ILE A 133 1.22 -10.14 -0.96
C ILE A 133 0.02 -9.21 -1.13
N LEU A 134 0.25 -7.91 -0.94
CA LEU A 134 -0.70 -6.89 -1.36
C LEU A 134 -0.50 -6.50 -2.82
N SER A 135 -1.60 -6.37 -3.56
CA SER A 135 -1.56 -6.14 -5.00
C SER A 135 -2.41 -4.94 -5.43
N PRO A 136 -2.08 -3.71 -5.00
CA PRO A 136 -2.78 -2.51 -5.43
C PRO A 136 -2.70 -2.32 -6.97
N HIS A 137 -3.65 -1.57 -7.52
CA HIS A 137 -3.78 -1.37 -8.96
C HIS A 137 -3.65 0.10 -9.36
N GLY A 138 -3.31 0.37 -10.62
CA GLY A 138 -3.30 1.72 -11.20
C GLY A 138 -4.66 2.19 -11.72
N HIS A 139 -4.69 3.35 -12.36
CA HIS A 139 -5.89 4.12 -12.75
C HIS A 139 -6.63 3.63 -14.01
N SER A 140 -6.68 2.33 -14.27
CA SER A 140 -7.50 1.83 -15.38
C SER A 140 -8.97 1.91 -15.00
N ARG A 141 -9.70 2.86 -15.59
CA ARG A 141 -11.11 3.13 -15.33
C ARG A 141 -12.04 2.07 -15.95
N GLY A 142 -13.33 2.17 -15.64
CA GLY A 142 -14.36 1.26 -16.12
C GLY A 142 -14.72 0.18 -15.11
N VAL A 143 -15.82 -0.54 -15.39
CA VAL A 143 -16.35 -1.61 -14.53
C VAL A 143 -15.43 -2.84 -14.48
N ASP A 144 -14.63 -3.03 -15.52
CA ASP A 144 -13.58 -4.03 -15.71
C ASP A 144 -12.17 -3.49 -15.42
N GLY A 145 -12.09 -2.26 -14.91
CA GLY A 145 -10.86 -1.59 -14.52
C GLY A 145 -10.25 -2.08 -13.20
N GLY A 146 -9.19 -1.40 -12.77
CA GLY A 146 -8.51 -1.67 -11.50
C GLY A 146 -8.05 -3.12 -11.33
N ARG A 147 -8.39 -3.75 -10.18
CA ARG A 147 -8.02 -5.15 -9.89
C ARG A 147 -8.64 -6.17 -10.84
N LYS A 148 -9.72 -5.80 -11.55
CA LYS A 148 -10.49 -6.71 -12.41
C LYS A 148 -9.87 -6.92 -13.80
N ARG A 149 -8.83 -6.15 -14.14
CA ARG A 149 -8.11 -6.31 -15.41
C ARG A 149 -7.35 -7.62 -15.50
N ASN A 150 -7.19 -8.12 -16.72
CA ASN A 150 -6.43 -9.34 -17.01
C ASN A 150 -5.04 -9.36 -16.37
N GLN A 151 -4.23 -8.30 -16.53
CA GLN A 151 -2.87 -8.27 -15.96
C GLN A 151 -2.83 -8.35 -14.42
N ASN A 152 -3.87 -7.85 -13.74
CA ASN A 152 -3.98 -7.89 -12.29
C ASN A 152 -4.41 -9.29 -11.83
N GLN A 153 -5.36 -9.91 -12.55
CA GLN A 153 -5.77 -11.28 -12.31
C GLN A 153 -4.61 -12.26 -12.54
N ILE A 154 -3.90 -12.14 -13.67
CA ILE A 154 -2.74 -12.98 -14.01
C ILE A 154 -1.67 -12.88 -12.93
N ARG A 155 -1.25 -11.66 -12.57
CA ARG A 155 -0.23 -11.47 -11.52
C ARG A 155 -0.62 -12.13 -10.21
N SER A 156 -1.87 -11.96 -9.79
CA SER A 156 -2.34 -12.49 -8.50
C SER A 156 -2.49 -14.00 -8.53
N ALA A 157 -2.96 -14.58 -9.64
CA ALA A 157 -3.09 -16.02 -9.83
C ALA A 157 -1.73 -16.73 -9.91
N VAL A 158 -0.75 -16.17 -10.63
CA VAL A 158 0.61 -16.72 -10.74
C VAL A 158 1.29 -16.77 -9.38
N LEU A 159 1.31 -15.65 -8.66
CA LEU A 159 1.87 -15.58 -7.32
C LEU A 159 1.12 -16.52 -6.34
N ALA A 160 -0.19 -16.68 -6.50
CA ALA A 160 -0.96 -17.62 -5.67
C ALA A 160 -0.67 -19.08 -5.99
N ARG A 161 -0.57 -19.46 -7.26
CA ARG A 161 -0.20 -20.82 -7.65
C ARG A 161 1.22 -21.18 -7.21
N MET A 162 2.12 -20.20 -7.17
CA MET A 162 3.48 -20.38 -6.64
C MET A 162 3.53 -20.55 -5.11
N GLY A 163 2.44 -20.30 -4.37
CA GLY A 163 2.42 -20.52 -2.92
C GLY A 163 2.27 -19.26 -2.06
N ALA A 164 1.77 -18.14 -2.58
CA ALA A 164 1.51 -16.93 -1.78
C ALA A 164 0.02 -16.57 -1.65
N VAL A 165 -0.40 -16.01 -0.52
CA VAL A 165 -1.73 -15.39 -0.41
C VAL A 165 -1.65 -13.97 -0.98
N VAL A 166 -2.39 -13.69 -2.05
CA VAL A 166 -2.39 -12.38 -2.71
C VAL A 166 -3.73 -11.68 -2.54
N ILE A 167 -3.72 -10.42 -2.06
CA ILE A 167 -4.92 -9.61 -1.96
C ILE A 167 -4.83 -8.39 -2.87
N GLY A 168 -5.65 -8.38 -3.92
CA GLY A 168 -5.91 -7.20 -4.75
C GLY A 168 -7.17 -6.48 -4.26
N TYR A 169 -7.11 -5.17 -4.07
CA TYR A 169 -8.21 -4.38 -3.53
C TYR A 169 -8.48 -3.13 -4.37
N ASP A 170 -9.73 -2.67 -4.34
CA ASP A 170 -10.21 -1.55 -5.13
C ASP A 170 -9.71 -0.21 -4.59
N MET A 171 -9.43 0.73 -5.49
CA MET A 171 -9.35 2.14 -5.14
C MET A 171 -10.75 2.70 -4.86
N VAL A 172 -10.83 3.80 -4.10
CA VAL A 172 -12.09 4.54 -3.89
C VAL A 172 -12.66 4.97 -5.25
N GLY A 173 -13.93 4.72 -5.54
CA GLY A 173 -14.51 5.01 -6.86
C GLY A 173 -14.00 4.10 -7.99
N PHE A 174 -13.50 2.91 -7.64
CA PHE A 174 -13.26 1.79 -8.56
C PHE A 174 -14.03 0.55 -8.08
N GLY A 175 -14.09 -0.47 -8.93
CA GLY A 175 -14.68 -1.75 -8.59
C GLY A 175 -16.11 -1.61 -8.08
N ASP A 176 -16.39 -2.19 -6.93
CA ASP A 176 -17.74 -2.20 -6.37
C ASP A 176 -18.14 -0.83 -5.80
N SER A 177 -17.18 -0.06 -5.26
CA SER A 177 -17.46 1.31 -4.83
C SER A 177 -17.92 2.20 -5.99
N LEU A 178 -17.32 2.06 -7.18
CA LEU A 178 -17.79 2.74 -8.40
C LEU A 178 -19.26 2.40 -8.70
N LEU A 179 -19.60 1.11 -8.63
CA LEU A 179 -20.97 0.64 -8.89
C LEU A 179 -21.97 1.10 -7.84
N ALA A 180 -21.52 1.32 -6.60
CA ALA A 180 -22.32 1.92 -5.54
C ALA A 180 -22.53 3.43 -5.73
N GLY A 181 -21.80 4.07 -6.66
CA GLY A 181 -21.89 5.51 -6.94
C GLY A 181 -20.72 6.33 -6.41
N TRP A 182 -19.68 5.69 -5.86
CA TRP A 182 -18.48 6.41 -5.47
C TRP A 182 -17.75 6.94 -6.69
N LYS A 183 -17.38 8.21 -6.62
CA LYS A 183 -16.46 8.86 -7.53
C LYS A 183 -15.07 8.86 -6.93
N HIS A 184 -14.05 8.78 -7.79
CA HIS A 184 -12.65 8.91 -7.39
C HIS A 184 -12.24 10.37 -7.24
N GLU A 185 -13.02 11.09 -6.42
CA GLU A 185 -12.83 12.49 -6.06
C GLU A 185 -13.28 12.63 -4.60
N HIS A 186 -12.41 13.10 -3.73
CA HIS A 186 -12.74 13.39 -2.33
C HIS A 186 -11.64 14.26 -1.73
N PRO A 187 -11.95 15.25 -0.88
CA PRO A 187 -10.92 16.08 -0.22
C PRO A 187 -9.91 15.27 0.61
N LYS A 188 -10.30 14.07 1.06
CA LYS A 188 -9.49 13.09 1.81
C LYS A 188 -9.16 11.83 0.99
N LEU A 189 -9.09 11.93 -0.34
CA LEU A 189 -8.94 10.76 -1.22
C LEU A 189 -7.62 10.01 -1.00
N MET A 190 -6.48 10.72 -1.03
CA MET A 190 -5.16 10.15 -0.74
C MET A 190 -5.10 9.47 0.63
N PRO A 191 -5.46 10.12 1.75
CA PRO A 191 -5.36 9.47 3.04
C PRO A 191 -6.35 8.32 3.20
N LEU A 192 -7.54 8.37 2.60
CA LEU A 192 -8.43 7.20 2.57
C LEU A 192 -7.78 6.03 1.81
N GLN A 193 -7.15 6.29 0.67
CA GLN A 193 -6.48 5.25 -0.12
C GLN A 193 -5.28 4.64 0.61
N THR A 194 -4.47 5.47 1.28
CA THR A 194 -3.34 5.01 2.10
C THR A 194 -3.83 4.26 3.33
N PHE A 195 -4.87 4.75 4.01
CA PHE A 195 -5.47 4.06 5.15
C PHE A 195 -6.12 2.74 4.74
N ASN A 196 -6.79 2.67 3.59
CA ASN A 196 -7.28 1.42 3.01
C ASN A 196 -6.16 0.39 2.82
N SER A 197 -4.98 0.82 2.36
CA SER A 197 -3.81 -0.04 2.22
C SER A 197 -3.28 -0.54 3.59
N ILE A 198 -3.24 0.33 4.61
CA ILE A 198 -2.90 -0.05 6.00
C ILE A 198 -3.89 -1.09 6.54
N ARG A 199 -5.19 -0.88 6.33
CA ARG A 199 -6.24 -1.76 6.84
C ARG A 199 -6.25 -3.10 6.10
N MET A 200 -5.96 -3.12 4.81
CA MET A 200 -5.80 -4.38 4.08
C MET A 200 -4.54 -5.15 4.51
N LEU A 201 -3.46 -4.44 4.85
CA LEU A 201 -2.27 -5.05 5.46
C LEU A 201 -2.59 -5.63 6.83
N ASP A 202 -3.32 -4.92 7.68
CA ASP A 202 -3.79 -5.43 8.99
C ASP A 202 -4.56 -6.74 8.82
N TYR A 203 -5.48 -6.80 7.84
CA TYR A 203 -6.21 -8.02 7.54
C TYR A 203 -5.28 -9.13 7.08
N LEU A 204 -4.42 -8.87 6.09
CA LEU A 204 -3.50 -9.86 5.53
C LEU A 204 -2.64 -10.53 6.61
N VAL A 205 -2.01 -9.74 7.49
CA VAL A 205 -1.12 -10.27 8.54
C VAL A 205 -1.88 -10.89 9.73
N SER A 206 -3.19 -10.67 9.83
CA SER A 206 -4.02 -11.31 10.87
C SER A 206 -4.46 -12.73 10.52
N ARG A 207 -4.30 -13.14 9.25
CA ARG A 207 -4.74 -14.45 8.78
C ARG A 207 -3.83 -15.55 9.31
N ALA A 208 -4.42 -16.63 9.80
CA ALA A 208 -3.69 -17.79 10.29
C ALA A 208 -2.92 -18.56 9.19
N ASP A 209 -3.32 -18.41 7.92
CA ASP A 209 -2.65 -19.01 6.77
C ASP A 209 -1.60 -18.11 6.13
N VAL A 210 -1.26 -16.97 6.74
CA VAL A 210 -0.24 -16.02 6.24
C VAL A 210 0.90 -15.89 7.24
N ASP A 211 2.13 -15.97 6.73
CA ASP A 211 3.33 -15.66 7.48
C ASP A 211 3.53 -14.15 7.51
N ALA A 212 3.31 -13.55 8.68
CA ALA A 212 3.42 -12.10 8.89
C ALA A 212 4.86 -11.57 8.73
N ASP A 213 5.87 -12.44 8.72
CA ASP A 213 7.26 -12.09 8.46
C ASP A 213 7.66 -12.22 6.98
N GLN A 214 6.73 -12.63 6.10
CA GLN A 214 6.96 -12.78 4.66
C GLN A 214 5.93 -12.00 3.85
N ILE A 215 5.96 -10.67 3.96
CA ILE A 215 4.99 -9.79 3.32
C ILE A 215 5.61 -9.00 2.16
N ALA A 216 5.00 -9.04 0.98
CA ALA A 216 5.34 -8.17 -0.14
C ALA A 216 4.20 -7.23 -0.53
N ILE A 217 4.55 -6.19 -1.28
CA ILE A 217 3.59 -5.35 -1.99
C ILE A 217 4.08 -5.06 -3.40
N THR A 218 3.16 -5.13 -4.37
CA THR A 218 3.46 -4.78 -5.75
C THR A 218 2.25 -4.23 -6.52
N GLY A 219 2.48 -3.17 -7.29
CA GLY A 219 1.46 -2.53 -8.11
C GLY A 219 2.07 -1.55 -9.10
N SER A 220 1.33 -1.24 -10.16
CA SER A 220 1.77 -0.29 -11.20
C SER A 220 1.08 1.06 -11.12
N SER A 221 1.78 2.12 -11.57
CA SER A 221 1.22 3.49 -11.64
C SER A 221 0.72 3.94 -10.26
N GLY A 222 -0.53 4.38 -10.10
CA GLY A 222 -1.12 4.66 -8.78
C GLY A 222 -1.03 3.49 -7.78
N GLY A 223 -1.01 2.25 -8.23
CA GLY A 223 -0.72 1.09 -7.38
C GLY A 223 0.76 1.01 -6.95
N GLY A 224 1.66 1.50 -7.80
CA GLY A 224 3.06 1.72 -7.46
C GLY A 224 3.20 2.80 -6.39
N THR A 225 2.39 3.87 -6.47
CA THR A 225 2.30 4.91 -5.44
C THR A 225 1.94 4.32 -4.08
N GLN A 226 0.88 3.52 -4.02
CA GLN A 226 0.50 2.84 -2.78
C GLN A 226 1.54 1.81 -2.32
N SER A 227 2.26 1.17 -3.25
CA SER A 227 3.33 0.21 -2.92
C SER A 227 4.47 0.88 -2.16
N PHE A 228 5.02 1.99 -2.68
CA PHE A 228 6.12 2.67 -2.01
C PHE A 228 5.65 3.48 -0.78
N LEU A 229 4.44 4.06 -0.79
CA LEU A 229 3.92 4.79 0.38
C LEU A 229 3.65 3.86 1.56
N LEU A 230 2.97 2.73 1.35
CA LEU A 230 2.71 1.77 2.42
C LEU A 230 4.03 1.20 2.95
N THR A 231 4.96 0.84 2.06
CA THR A 231 6.29 0.37 2.46
C THR A 231 7.01 1.40 3.33
N ALA A 232 6.95 2.69 2.97
CA ALA A 232 7.61 3.74 3.74
C ALA A 232 7.07 3.82 5.18
N ILE A 233 5.75 3.81 5.36
CA ILE A 233 5.10 4.06 6.66
C ILE A 233 4.86 2.80 7.50
N ASP A 234 4.92 1.60 6.91
CA ASP A 234 4.65 0.34 7.60
C ASP A 234 5.81 -0.65 7.44
N GLN A 235 6.42 -1.04 8.57
CA GLN A 235 7.58 -1.93 8.61
C GLN A 235 7.22 -3.42 8.48
N ARG A 236 5.92 -3.76 8.47
CA ARG A 236 5.47 -5.14 8.23
C ARG A 236 5.67 -5.56 6.78
N VAL A 237 5.64 -4.63 5.83
CA VAL A 237 6.03 -4.93 4.44
C VAL A 237 7.52 -5.26 4.41
N LYS A 238 7.89 -6.42 3.89
CA LYS A 238 9.27 -6.93 3.84
C LYS A 238 9.89 -6.84 2.44
N VAL A 239 9.07 -6.85 1.38
CA VAL A 239 9.53 -6.75 -0.02
C VAL A 239 8.66 -5.76 -0.77
N SER A 240 9.26 -4.83 -1.52
CA SER A 240 8.54 -3.79 -2.26
C SER A 240 8.88 -3.80 -3.74
N VAL A 241 7.86 -3.86 -4.60
CA VAL A 241 8.03 -3.81 -6.06
C VAL A 241 7.09 -2.77 -6.67
N PRO A 242 7.40 -1.47 -6.57
CA PRO A 242 6.67 -0.42 -7.27
C PRO A 242 7.02 -0.44 -8.76
N VAL A 243 5.99 -0.49 -9.61
CA VAL A 243 6.13 -0.68 -11.06
C VAL A 243 5.68 0.58 -11.80
N VAL A 244 6.50 1.07 -12.73
CA VAL A 244 6.24 2.21 -13.64
C VAL A 244 5.63 3.42 -12.91
N MET A 245 6.21 3.79 -11.75
CA MET A 245 5.70 4.91 -10.96
C MET A 245 6.77 5.80 -10.32
N VAL A 246 7.81 5.22 -9.71
CA VAL A 246 8.79 5.98 -8.92
C VAL A 246 9.52 6.99 -9.80
N SER A 247 9.50 8.27 -9.41
CA SER A 247 10.10 9.38 -10.14
C SER A 247 10.54 10.50 -9.21
N ALA A 248 11.63 11.18 -9.56
CA ALA A 248 12.08 12.38 -8.88
C ALA A 248 11.36 13.64 -9.35
N HIS A 249 10.61 13.60 -10.45
CA HIS A 249 10.03 14.78 -11.10
C HIS A 249 8.51 14.69 -11.31
N PHE A 250 7.96 13.47 -11.34
CA PHE A 250 6.53 13.21 -11.40
C PHE A 250 6.01 12.65 -10.07
N PHE A 251 5.04 13.35 -9.48
CA PHE A 251 4.58 13.10 -8.11
C PHE A 251 3.28 12.27 -8.04
N GLY A 252 2.67 11.96 -9.19
CA GLY A 252 1.33 11.39 -9.28
C GLY A 252 0.35 12.46 -9.77
N GLY A 253 -0.37 12.16 -10.85
CA GLY A 253 -1.30 13.10 -11.48
C GLY A 253 -2.68 13.12 -10.84
N CYS A 254 -2.98 12.14 -9.98
CA CYS A 254 -4.25 12.03 -9.30
C CYS A 254 -4.17 12.50 -7.84
N ASP A 255 -5.26 13.09 -7.33
CA ASP A 255 -5.38 13.47 -5.93
C ASP A 255 -5.24 12.28 -4.97
N CYS A 256 -5.46 11.04 -5.41
CA CYS A 256 -5.20 9.86 -4.56
C CYS A 256 -3.71 9.56 -4.35
N GLU A 257 -2.83 10.20 -5.12
CA GLU A 257 -1.38 10.01 -5.11
C GLU A 257 -0.68 11.19 -4.45
N SER A 258 -1.11 12.41 -4.77
CA SER A 258 -0.40 13.65 -4.48
C SER A 258 -1.30 14.80 -4.00
N GLY A 259 -2.58 14.52 -3.71
CA GLY A 259 -3.54 15.56 -3.28
C GLY A 259 -3.35 16.07 -1.85
N HIS A 260 -2.27 15.66 -1.16
CA HIS A 260 -1.95 16.04 0.22
C HIS A 260 -0.44 16.40 0.33
N PRO A 261 -0.05 17.32 1.24
CA PRO A 261 1.32 17.84 1.33
C PRO A 261 2.30 16.84 2.00
N ILE A 262 2.43 15.64 1.43
CA ILE A 262 3.36 14.61 1.94
C ILE A 262 4.80 14.83 1.48
N HIS A 263 5.03 15.68 0.48
CA HIS A 263 6.34 15.86 -0.15
C HIS A 263 7.12 17.08 0.38
N VAL A 264 6.43 18.11 0.87
CA VAL A 264 7.07 19.34 1.33
C VAL A 264 6.26 19.99 2.44
N SER A 265 6.97 20.46 3.46
CA SER A 265 6.47 21.29 4.55
C SER A 265 7.61 22.15 5.10
N ASP A 266 7.38 22.89 6.18
CA ASP A 266 8.46 23.60 6.89
C ASP A 266 9.41 22.65 7.61
N HIS A 267 9.05 21.37 7.70
CA HIS A 267 9.80 20.35 8.44
C HIS A 267 10.49 19.31 7.53
N HIS A 268 10.19 19.29 6.23
CA HIS A 268 10.85 18.39 5.29
C HIS A 268 10.68 18.81 3.83
N ASP A 269 11.59 18.30 3.00
CA ASP A 269 11.51 18.33 1.56
C ASP A 269 11.95 16.95 1.03
N THR A 270 11.10 16.30 0.24
CA THR A 270 11.31 14.95 -0.31
C THR A 270 10.62 14.77 -1.68
N ASN A 271 10.82 13.61 -2.33
CA ASN A 271 10.14 13.22 -3.57
C ASN A 271 9.87 11.70 -3.60
N ASN A 272 9.15 11.21 -4.61
CA ASN A 272 8.75 9.80 -4.65
C ASN A 272 9.94 8.82 -4.73
N ALA A 273 11.08 9.23 -5.30
CA ALA A 273 12.28 8.41 -5.32
C ALA A 273 12.93 8.25 -3.93
N GLU A 274 12.99 9.33 -3.14
CA GLU A 274 13.47 9.25 -1.76
C GLU A 274 12.47 8.53 -0.85
N ILE A 275 11.16 8.73 -1.04
CA ILE A 275 10.12 7.98 -0.32
C ILE A 275 10.25 6.48 -0.62
N ALA A 276 10.44 6.07 -1.88
CA ALA A 276 10.66 4.67 -2.22
C ALA A 276 11.92 4.10 -1.55
N ALA A 277 13.00 4.88 -1.47
CA ALA A 277 14.23 4.46 -0.80
C ALA A 277 14.07 4.23 0.72
N LEU A 278 12.97 4.69 1.35
CA LEU A 278 12.59 4.33 2.74
C LEU A 278 12.26 2.84 2.92
N ALA A 279 12.21 2.06 1.83
CA ALA A 279 12.23 0.60 1.90
C ALA A 279 13.51 0.09 2.59
N ALA A 280 14.65 0.74 2.37
CA ALA A 280 15.95 0.29 2.86
C ALA A 280 15.95 0.07 4.40
N PRO A 281 16.53 -1.04 4.89
CA PRO A 281 17.35 -2.03 4.18
C PRO A 281 16.56 -3.18 3.50
N ARG A 282 15.21 -3.13 3.54
CA ARG A 282 14.35 -4.23 3.04
C ARG A 282 14.41 -4.33 1.52
N PRO A 283 14.33 -5.53 0.93
CA PRO A 283 14.38 -5.71 -0.52
C PRO A 283 13.41 -4.83 -1.32
N MET A 284 13.93 -4.16 -2.35
CA MET A 284 13.11 -3.37 -3.28
C MET A 284 13.55 -3.56 -4.74
N MET A 285 12.59 -3.78 -5.63
CA MET A 285 12.83 -3.71 -7.09
C MET A 285 12.04 -2.55 -7.70
N LEU A 286 12.76 -1.62 -8.32
CA LEU A 286 12.16 -0.58 -9.15
C LEU A 286 11.96 -1.14 -10.56
N ILE A 287 10.72 -1.27 -11.03
CA ILE A 287 10.46 -1.65 -12.42
C ILE A 287 10.07 -0.40 -13.20
N SER A 288 10.74 -0.12 -14.32
CA SER A 288 10.63 1.12 -15.10
C SER A 288 10.58 0.85 -16.61
N CYS A 289 10.14 1.82 -17.40
CA CYS A 289 10.10 1.71 -18.86
C CYS A 289 10.50 3.03 -19.55
N GLY A 290 10.64 3.02 -20.88
CA GLY A 290 11.13 4.18 -21.63
C GLY A 290 10.05 5.20 -22.04
N ASP A 291 8.77 4.83 -22.01
CA ASP A 291 7.64 5.64 -22.51
C ASP A 291 6.80 6.26 -21.39
N ASP A 292 7.41 6.60 -20.25
CA ASP A 292 6.77 7.37 -19.17
C ASP A 292 7.78 8.13 -18.29
N TRP A 293 7.32 8.67 -17.17
CA TRP A 293 8.12 9.42 -16.20
C TRP A 293 9.21 8.60 -15.48
N THR A 294 9.28 7.28 -15.71
CA THR A 294 10.31 6.37 -15.19
C THR A 294 11.46 6.12 -16.18
N LYS A 295 11.46 6.79 -17.34
CA LYS A 295 12.49 6.64 -18.39
C LYS A 295 13.93 6.90 -17.96
N ASN A 296 14.14 7.57 -16.82
CA ASN A 296 15.46 7.87 -16.27
C ASN A 296 15.78 7.08 -15.00
N THR A 297 14.92 6.13 -14.58
CA THR A 297 15.07 5.41 -13.31
C THR A 297 16.41 4.69 -13.21
N ASP A 298 16.88 4.07 -14.29
CA ASP A 298 18.19 3.41 -14.35
C ASP A 298 19.38 4.36 -14.09
N LYS A 299 19.22 5.66 -14.40
CA LYS A 299 20.28 6.68 -14.35
C LYS A 299 20.14 7.71 -13.24
N VAL A 300 18.97 7.79 -12.59
CA VAL A 300 18.65 8.84 -11.61
C VAL A 300 18.09 8.24 -10.32
N GLU A 301 16.88 7.70 -10.36
CA GLU A 301 16.18 7.24 -9.16
C GLU A 301 16.82 5.96 -8.56
N PHE A 302 17.21 4.99 -9.39
CA PHE A 302 17.85 3.76 -8.92
C PHE A 302 19.25 4.01 -8.33
N PRO A 303 20.18 4.75 -8.96
CA PRO A 303 21.46 5.07 -8.35
C PRO A 303 21.35 5.80 -7.00
N TYR A 304 20.32 6.66 -6.84
CA TYR A 304 20.03 7.31 -5.57
C TYR A 304 19.63 6.28 -4.49
N ALA A 305 18.70 5.37 -4.79
CA ALA A 305 18.34 4.28 -3.88
C ALA A 305 19.55 3.38 -3.59
N GLN A 306 20.31 2.98 -4.61
CA GLN A 306 21.49 2.14 -4.47
C GLN A 306 22.54 2.75 -3.52
N ARG A 307 22.77 4.07 -3.58
CA ARG A 307 23.64 4.76 -2.60
C ARG A 307 23.17 4.54 -1.17
N ILE A 308 21.87 4.66 -0.90
CA ILE A 308 21.31 4.48 0.44
C ILE A 308 21.50 3.04 0.92
N TYR A 309 21.23 2.06 0.07
CA TYR A 309 21.43 0.64 0.42
C TYR A 309 22.91 0.33 0.66
N ARG A 310 23.84 0.94 -0.09
CA ARG A 310 25.29 0.85 0.14
C ARG A 310 25.69 1.43 1.49
N LEU A 311 25.15 2.58 1.89
CA LEU A 311 25.40 3.16 3.22
C LEU A 311 24.97 2.23 4.36
N LEU A 312 23.96 1.39 4.11
CA LEU A 312 23.46 0.40 5.06
C LEU A 312 24.14 -0.98 4.93
N GLY A 313 25.09 -1.13 4.00
CA GLY A 313 25.82 -2.38 3.78
C GLY A 313 24.99 -3.49 3.14
N VAL A 314 23.92 -3.15 2.41
CA VAL A 314 22.97 -4.10 1.79
C VAL A 314 22.65 -3.71 0.35
N GLU A 315 23.64 -3.24 -0.42
CA GLU A 315 23.46 -2.77 -1.80
C GLU A 315 22.75 -3.78 -2.71
N GLU A 316 22.96 -5.07 -2.46
CA GLU A 316 22.35 -6.21 -3.17
C GLU A 316 20.84 -6.36 -2.96
N ASN A 317 20.26 -5.69 -1.97
CA ASN A 317 18.82 -5.73 -1.71
C ASN A 317 18.01 -4.77 -2.59
N VAL A 318 18.65 -3.97 -3.44
CA VAL A 318 17.93 -3.09 -4.37
C VAL A 318 18.29 -3.39 -5.82
N GLU A 319 17.25 -3.59 -6.64
CA GLU A 319 17.39 -3.93 -8.05
C GLU A 319 16.57 -2.96 -8.93
N ASN A 320 16.95 -2.80 -10.19
CA ASN A 320 16.16 -2.11 -11.19
C ASN A 320 15.99 -2.96 -12.45
N LEU A 321 14.74 -3.20 -12.84
CA LEU A 321 14.40 -3.71 -14.15
C LEU A 321 13.96 -2.54 -15.03
N HIS A 322 14.84 -2.11 -15.93
CA HIS A 322 14.54 -1.04 -16.89
C HIS A 322 14.23 -1.60 -18.28
N LEU A 323 12.99 -1.39 -18.73
CA LEU A 323 12.47 -1.88 -20.01
C LEU A 323 12.37 -0.72 -21.00
N ALA A 324 13.52 -0.29 -21.53
CA ALA A 324 13.66 0.94 -22.32
C ALA A 324 12.76 1.01 -23.57
N ALA A 325 12.41 -0.13 -24.17
CA ALA A 325 11.56 -0.19 -25.36
C ALA A 325 10.07 -0.32 -25.04
N GLU A 326 9.70 -0.49 -23.77
CA GLU A 326 8.33 -0.78 -23.36
C GLU A 326 7.57 0.46 -22.87
N LYS A 327 6.25 0.28 -22.71
CA LYS A 327 5.31 1.34 -22.35
C LYS A 327 4.75 1.21 -20.93
N HIS A 328 3.92 2.17 -20.56
CA HIS A 328 3.27 2.28 -19.26
C HIS A 328 2.18 1.22 -19.06
N ASP A 329 2.56 0.08 -18.49
CA ASP A 329 1.67 -1.04 -18.17
C ASP A 329 2.26 -1.93 -17.06
N TYR A 330 1.54 -2.99 -16.70
CA TYR A 330 2.09 -4.10 -15.92
C TYR A 330 1.98 -5.40 -16.74
N GLY A 331 2.49 -5.35 -17.96
CA GLY A 331 2.55 -6.41 -18.94
C GLY A 331 3.49 -7.55 -18.55
N ALA A 332 3.59 -8.56 -19.42
CA ALA A 332 4.29 -9.81 -19.16
C ALA A 332 5.73 -9.58 -18.70
N SER A 333 6.55 -8.80 -19.42
CA SER A 333 7.95 -8.56 -19.05
C SER A 333 8.12 -7.99 -17.64
N LYS A 334 7.25 -7.05 -17.24
CA LYS A 334 7.25 -6.47 -15.89
C LYS A 334 6.83 -7.52 -14.85
N ARG A 335 5.82 -8.33 -15.15
CA ARG A 335 5.34 -9.41 -14.27
C ARG A 335 6.41 -10.46 -14.06
N GLN A 336 7.06 -10.92 -15.12
CA GLN A 336 8.14 -11.91 -15.08
C GLN A 336 9.28 -11.47 -14.15
N GLY A 337 9.74 -10.21 -14.27
CA GLY A 337 10.74 -9.64 -13.36
C GLY A 337 10.26 -9.57 -11.91
N ALA A 338 9.03 -9.11 -11.69
CA ALA A 338 8.45 -9.02 -10.35
C ALA A 338 8.30 -10.40 -9.68
N TYR A 339 7.87 -11.43 -10.41
CA TYR A 339 7.73 -12.79 -9.89
C TYR A 339 9.07 -13.33 -9.38
N GLY A 340 10.13 -13.19 -10.18
CA GLY A 340 11.47 -13.65 -9.80
C GLY A 340 11.98 -12.97 -8.53
N PHE A 341 11.83 -11.64 -8.45
CA PHE A 341 12.28 -10.87 -7.29
C PHE A 341 11.49 -11.20 -6.03
N ILE A 342 10.15 -11.24 -6.13
CA ILE A 342 9.27 -11.57 -5.00
C ILE A 342 9.55 -12.99 -4.53
N ALA A 343 9.66 -13.96 -5.44
CA ALA A 343 9.91 -15.35 -5.06
C ALA A 343 11.24 -15.52 -4.34
N LYS A 344 12.31 -14.91 -4.85
CA LYS A 344 13.63 -14.90 -4.21
C LYS A 344 13.58 -14.37 -2.78
N HIS A 345 12.93 -13.23 -2.55
CA HIS A 345 12.94 -12.56 -1.26
C HIS A 345 11.87 -13.03 -0.28
N LEU A 346 10.86 -13.76 -0.74
CA LEU A 346 9.87 -14.46 0.09
C LEU A 346 10.12 -15.97 0.16
N GLY A 347 11.27 -16.47 -0.28
CA GLY A 347 11.59 -17.91 -0.24
C GLY A 347 10.56 -18.82 -0.93
N ILE A 348 9.86 -18.31 -1.95
CA ILE A 348 8.84 -19.07 -2.68
C ILE A 348 9.54 -20.03 -3.64
N ASP A 349 9.15 -21.31 -3.59
CA ASP A 349 9.64 -22.30 -4.55
C ASP A 349 9.11 -21.98 -5.97
N THR A 350 10.00 -22.04 -6.95
CA THR A 350 9.68 -21.76 -8.35
C THR A 350 9.78 -23.00 -9.23
N GLU A 351 10.15 -24.15 -8.67
CA GLU A 351 10.16 -25.42 -9.38
C GLU A 351 8.74 -25.76 -9.88
N GLY A 352 8.63 -26.21 -11.13
CA GLY A 352 7.33 -26.52 -11.75
C GLY A 352 6.48 -25.31 -12.16
N HIS A 353 6.89 -24.07 -11.87
CA HIS A 353 6.15 -22.85 -12.21
C HIS A 353 6.69 -22.11 -13.45
N LYS A 354 7.63 -22.72 -14.18
CA LYS A 354 8.31 -22.12 -15.34
C LYS A 354 8.13 -22.94 -16.61
N ASN A 355 8.06 -22.25 -17.73
CA ASN A 355 8.15 -22.80 -19.08
C ASN A 355 9.57 -23.31 -19.38
N SER A 356 9.73 -24.03 -20.49
CA SER A 356 11.03 -24.54 -20.95
C SER A 356 12.04 -23.44 -21.30
N ASP A 357 11.57 -22.21 -21.59
CA ASP A 357 12.42 -21.04 -21.83
C ASP A 357 12.84 -20.30 -20.54
N GLY A 358 12.40 -20.79 -19.38
CA GLY A 358 12.69 -20.22 -18.06
C GLY A 358 11.75 -19.10 -17.61
N SER A 359 10.81 -18.65 -18.45
CA SER A 359 9.75 -17.72 -18.05
C SER A 359 8.74 -18.39 -17.12
N PHE A 360 8.15 -17.66 -16.18
CA PHE A 360 7.03 -18.14 -15.38
C PHE A 360 5.81 -18.40 -16.25
N ASP A 361 5.18 -19.56 -16.05
CA ASP A 361 3.97 -19.95 -16.78
C ASP A 361 2.76 -19.13 -16.32
N GLU A 362 2.13 -18.41 -17.25
CA GLU A 362 0.88 -17.67 -17.02
C GLU A 362 -0.33 -18.31 -17.72
N SER A 363 -0.13 -19.40 -18.47
CA SER A 363 -1.14 -19.97 -19.38
C SER A 363 -2.30 -20.66 -18.67
N PHE A 364 -2.07 -21.10 -17.43
CA PHE A 364 -3.08 -21.75 -16.58
C PHE A 364 -4.15 -20.78 -16.05
N VAL A 365 -3.89 -19.47 -16.09
CA VAL A 365 -4.74 -18.48 -15.42
C VAL A 365 -6.12 -18.42 -16.08
N THR A 366 -7.15 -18.61 -15.27
CA THR A 366 -8.53 -18.35 -15.68
C THR A 366 -8.89 -16.90 -15.41
N LEU A 367 -9.26 -16.17 -16.45
CA LEU A 367 -9.74 -14.79 -16.36
C LEU A 367 -11.23 -14.75 -16.00
N GLU A 368 -11.56 -14.17 -14.85
CA GLU A 368 -12.93 -13.92 -14.42
C GLU A 368 -13.49 -12.66 -15.08
N SER A 369 -14.80 -12.67 -15.36
CA SER A 369 -15.51 -11.45 -15.73
C SER A 369 -15.63 -10.50 -14.53
N TRP A 370 -15.74 -9.20 -14.79
CA TRP A 370 -15.87 -8.22 -13.71
C TRP A 370 -17.10 -8.44 -12.83
N GLN A 371 -18.19 -9.00 -13.39
CA GLN A 371 -19.40 -9.37 -12.65
C GLN A 371 -19.12 -10.49 -11.64
N ARG A 372 -18.31 -11.47 -12.02
CA ARG A 372 -17.94 -12.60 -11.17
C ARG A 372 -17.03 -12.17 -10.00
N MET A 373 -16.24 -11.12 -10.20
CA MET A 373 -15.34 -10.55 -9.19
C MET A 373 -16.02 -9.53 -8.25
N ARG A 374 -17.34 -9.32 -8.36
CA ARG A 374 -18.09 -8.46 -7.44
C ARG A 374 -18.15 -9.08 -6.06
N VAL A 375 -18.10 -8.20 -5.06
CA VAL A 375 -18.40 -8.51 -3.67
C VAL A 375 -19.89 -8.28 -3.42
N PHE A 376 -20.40 -7.13 -3.85
CA PHE A 376 -21.79 -6.75 -3.62
C PHE A 376 -22.60 -6.69 -4.92
N ASP A 377 -23.82 -7.24 -4.88
CA ASP A 377 -24.80 -7.24 -5.96
C ASP A 377 -26.23 -7.41 -5.41
N GLU A 378 -27.21 -7.68 -6.28
CA GLU A 378 -28.61 -7.85 -5.88
C GLU A 378 -28.83 -9.03 -4.92
N LYS A 379 -27.98 -10.06 -4.97
CA LYS A 379 -28.06 -11.23 -4.09
C LYS A 379 -27.23 -11.06 -2.82
N ARG A 380 -26.23 -10.18 -2.87
CA ARG A 380 -25.32 -9.85 -1.77
C ARG A 380 -25.33 -8.33 -1.58
N PRO A 381 -26.38 -7.79 -0.95
CA PRO A 381 -26.52 -6.36 -0.79
C PRO A 381 -25.40 -5.81 0.09
N TRP A 382 -25.13 -4.52 -0.06
CA TRP A 382 -24.24 -3.79 0.84
C TRP A 382 -24.75 -3.88 2.29
N PRO A 383 -23.85 -3.85 3.29
CA PRO A 383 -24.24 -3.77 4.69
C PRO A 383 -25.12 -2.55 4.96
N ALA A 384 -26.09 -2.68 5.86
CA ALA A 384 -27.07 -1.62 6.14
C ALA A 384 -26.42 -0.32 6.66
N GLN A 385 -25.25 -0.42 7.29
CA GLN A 385 -24.46 0.71 7.78
C GLN A 385 -23.56 1.35 6.71
N ALA A 386 -23.58 0.87 5.46
CA ALA A 386 -22.78 1.45 4.40
C ALA A 386 -23.16 2.93 4.19
N MET A 387 -22.16 3.81 4.17
CA MET A 387 -22.37 5.24 4.02
C MET A 387 -22.77 5.59 2.58
N THR A 388 -23.51 6.69 2.44
CA THR A 388 -23.81 7.26 1.12
C THR A 388 -22.51 7.63 0.40
N PRO A 389 -22.34 7.26 -0.89
CA PRO A 389 -21.13 7.54 -1.64
C PRO A 389 -20.68 9.01 -1.62
N ASN A 390 -19.37 9.23 -1.52
CA ASN A 390 -18.72 10.56 -1.47
C ASN A 390 -19.20 11.48 -0.33
N SER A 391 -19.86 10.93 0.70
CA SER A 391 -20.11 11.67 1.95
C SER A 391 -18.80 11.94 2.68
N ASP A 392 -18.78 13.00 3.48
CA ASP A 392 -17.65 13.22 4.40
C ASP A 392 -17.60 12.10 5.45
N PHE A 393 -16.39 11.79 5.88
CA PHE A 393 -16.12 10.75 6.87
C PHE A 393 -15.06 11.21 7.86
N THR A 394 -15.07 10.56 9.02
CA THR A 394 -14.01 10.70 10.02
C THR A 394 -13.23 9.40 10.10
N PHE A 395 -11.90 9.52 10.16
CA PHE A 395 -11.07 8.38 10.49
C PHE A 395 -11.37 7.91 11.93
N PRO A 396 -11.32 6.60 12.22
CA PRO A 396 -11.51 6.10 13.58
C PRO A 396 -10.58 6.81 14.56
N GLY A 397 -11.13 7.37 15.64
CA GLY A 397 -10.36 8.14 16.61
C GLY A 397 -9.21 7.31 17.20
N ALA A 398 -7.99 7.86 17.19
CA ALA A 398 -6.83 7.21 17.79
C ALA A 398 -7.14 6.90 19.26
N LYS A 399 -6.94 5.65 19.71
CA LYS A 399 -7.05 5.35 21.15
C LYS A 399 -6.04 6.22 21.88
N SER A 400 -6.51 7.04 22.83
CA SER A 400 -5.65 7.79 23.72
C SER A 400 -4.84 6.82 24.59
N GLY A 401 -3.56 6.63 24.25
CA GLY A 401 -2.55 6.03 25.12
C GLY A 401 -2.60 4.50 25.27
N SER A 402 -1.56 3.85 24.79
CA SER A 402 -0.88 2.80 25.56
C SER A 402 0.61 3.03 25.40
N ASN A 403 1.21 3.64 26.42
CA ASN A 403 2.65 3.60 26.65
C ASN A 403 3.15 2.16 26.73
#